data_AF-A0A662C6K3-F1
#
_entry.id   AF-A0A662C6K3-F1
#
_cell.length_a   1.000
_cell.length_b   1.000
_cell.length_c   1.000
_cell.angle_alpha   90.00
_cell.angle_beta   90.00
_cell.angle_gamma   90.00
#
_symmetry.space_group_name_H-M   'P 1'
#
loop_
_entity.id
_entity.type
_entity.pdbx_description
1 polymer ?
#
loop_
_entity_poly.entity_id
_entity_poly.type
_entity_poly.pdbx_seq_one_letter_code
_entity_poly.pdbx_strand_id
1 'polypeptide(L)' 'MFLSENNEAAATALQFVNSTNRHIFLTGKAGTGKTTFLKEIIHLTHKNAIIAAPTGI' A
#
# COMPACT_ATOMS: atom_id res chain seq x y z
N MET A 1 -10.40 10.58 2.45
CA MET A 1 -11.51 9.93 1.70
C MET A 1 -11.20 8.48 1.29
N PHE A 2 -10.37 7.70 2.00
CA PHE A 2 -10.26 6.24 1.75
C PHE A 2 -9.99 5.40 3.01
N LEU A 3 -9.47 6.00 4.07
CA LEU A 3 -9.56 5.40 5.41
C LEU A 3 -10.96 5.68 5.98
N SER A 4 -11.98 5.07 5.38
CA SER A 4 -13.18 4.73 6.17
C SER A 4 -12.71 3.80 7.29
N GLU A 5 -13.14 4.08 8.52
CA GLU A 5 -12.68 3.58 9.82
C GLU A 5 -12.61 2.05 10.05
N ASN A 6 -12.55 1.19 9.03
CA ASN A 6 -12.62 -0.28 9.18
C ASN A 6 -11.67 -1.10 8.29
N ASN A 7 -10.48 -0.60 7.94
CA ASN A 7 -9.45 -1.45 7.34
C ASN A 7 -8.16 -1.45 8.15
N GLU A 8 -8.22 -2.08 9.33
CA GLU A 8 -7.09 -2.27 10.24
C GLU A 8 -5.87 -2.88 9.53
N ALA A 9 -6.09 -3.79 8.57
CA ALA A 9 -5.03 -4.41 7.80
C ALA A 9 -4.28 -3.41 6.90
N ALA A 10 -5.00 -2.50 6.23
CA ALA A 10 -4.39 -1.45 5.42
C ALA A 10 -3.62 -0.44 6.28
N ALA A 11 -4.19 -0.03 7.42
CA ALA A 11 -3.52 0.85 8.37
C ALA A 11 -2.22 0.22 8.92
N THR A 12 -2.29 -1.05 9.31
CA THR A 12 -1.14 -1.82 9.80
C THR A 12 -0.07 -1.96 8.72
N ALA A 13 -0.47 -2.29 7.49
CA ALA A 13 0.46 -2.39 6.35
C ALA A 13 1.14 -1.05 6.05
N LEU A 14 0.39 0.07 6.07
CA LEU A 14 0.94 1.40 5.84
C LEU A 14 1.93 1.81 6.94
N GLN A 15 1.59 1.52 8.20
CA GLN A 15 2.52 1.72 9.32
C GLN A 15 3.78 0.86 9.13
N PHE A 16 3.63 -0.40 8.75
CA PHE A 16 4.77 -1.30 8.56
C PHE A 16 5.70 -0.84 7.43
N VAL A 17 5.13 -0.37 6.32
CA VAL A 17 5.90 0.23 5.20
C VAL A 17 6.72 1.43 5.69
N ASN A 18 6.15 2.27 6.53
CA ASN A 18 6.80 3.53 6.96
C ASN A 18 7.72 3.37 8.17
N SER A 19 7.45 2.44 9.07
CA SER A 19 8.20 2.29 10.33
C SER A 19 9.28 1.21 10.26
N THR A 20 9.35 0.41 9.20
CA THR A 20 10.31 -0.70 9.09
C THR A 20 11.03 -0.72 7.74
N ASN A 21 12.20 -1.35 7.67
CA ASN A 21 12.93 -1.60 6.42
C ASN A 21 12.86 -3.08 6.00
N ARG A 22 11.71 -3.72 6.21
CA ARG A 22 11.50 -5.15 5.96
C ARG A 22 10.72 -5.34 4.65
N HIS A 23 11.01 -6.43 3.94
CA HIS A 23 10.23 -6.83 2.77
C HIS A 23 8.84 -7.31 3.17
N ILE A 24 7.82 -6.92 2.42
CA ILE A 24 6.43 -7.33 2.63
C ILE A 24 5.80 -7.79 1.32
N PHE A 25 4.86 -8.73 1.42
CA PHE A 25 4.03 -9.15 0.31
C PHE A 25 2.57 -8.84 0.64
N LEU A 26 1.98 -7.91 -0.10
CA LEU A 26 0.59 -7.46 0.08
C LEU A 26 -0.30 -8.10 -0.97
N THR A 27 -1.36 -8.78 -0.51
CA THR A 27 -2.36 -9.41 -1.38
C THR A 27 -3.77 -9.01 -0.95
N GLY A 28 -4.74 -9.23 -1.82
CA GLY A 28 -6.14 -8.94 -1.57
C GLY A 28 -7.02 -9.46 -2.70
N LYS A 29 -8.28 -9.81 -2.39
CA LYS A 29 -9.25 -10.30 -3.36
C LYS A 29 -9.47 -9.29 -4.51
N ALA A 30 -10.05 -9.74 -5.62
CA ALA A 30 -10.46 -8.83 -6.69
C ALA A 30 -11.42 -7.76 -6.16
N GLY A 31 -11.27 -6.52 -6.63
CA GLY A 31 -12.12 -5.39 -6.19
C GLY A 31 -11.77 -4.77 -4.82
N THR A 32 -10.77 -5.24 -4.09
CA THR A 32 -10.42 -4.71 -2.75
C THR A 32 -9.50 -3.48 -2.77
N GLY A 33 -9.49 -2.70 -3.86
CA GLY A 33 -8.77 -1.41 -3.89
C GLY A 33 -7.24 -1.46 -3.86
N LYS A 34 -6.60 -2.57 -4.28
CA LYS A 34 -5.12 -2.72 -4.27
C LYS A 34 -4.36 -1.55 -4.92
N THR A 35 -4.80 -1.13 -6.11
CA THR A 35 -4.18 0.00 -6.83
C THR A 35 -4.40 1.31 -6.09
N THR A 36 -5.56 1.49 -5.44
CA THR A 36 -5.83 2.66 -4.59
C THR A 36 -4.90 2.67 -3.38
N PHE A 37 -4.70 1.53 -2.73
CA PHE A 37 -3.80 1.41 -1.59
C PHE A 37 -2.33 1.62 -1.98
N LEU A 38 -1.89 1.14 -3.16
CA LEU A 38 -0.55 1.43 -3.68
C LEU A 38 -0.33 2.94 -3.86
N LYS A 39 -1.31 3.66 -4.42
CA LYS A 39 -1.25 5.13 -4.57
C LYS A 39 -1.17 5.83 -3.22
N GLU A 40 -1.91 5.36 -2.23
CA GLU A 40 -1.89 5.89 -0.87
C GLU A 40 -0.53 5.68 -0.19
N ILE A 41 0.07 4.49 -0.30
CA ILE A 41 1.42 4.22 0.21
C ILE A 41 2.41 5.21 -0.37
N ILE A 42 2.38 5.43 -1.69
CA ILE A 42 3.32 6.33 -2.38
C ILE A 42 3.10 7.78 -1.98
N HIS A 43 1.85 8.18 -1.73
CA HIS A 43 1.53 9.54 -1.30
C HIS A 43 1.96 9.83 0.15
N LEU A 44 1.86 8.84 1.03
CA LEU A 44 2.08 9.02 2.47
C LEU A 44 3.48 8.58 2.93
N THR A 45 4.24 7.87 2.10
CA THR A 45 5.58 7.44 2.49
C THR A 45 6.60 8.55 2.35
N HIS A 46 7.48 8.66 3.34
CA HIS A 46 8.65 9.54 3.31
C HIS A 46 9.85 8.90 2.60
N LYS A 47 9.70 7.65 2.14
CA LYS A 47 10.78 6.89 1.50
C LYS A 47 10.84 7.22 0.02
N ASN A 48 12.06 7.27 -0.52
CA ASN A 48 12.24 7.29 -1.97
C ASN A 48 11.70 5.97 -2.55
N ALA A 49 10.65 6.08 -3.36
CA ALA A 49 9.92 4.93 -3.87
C ALA A 49 10.02 4.84 -5.40
N ILE A 50 10.12 3.61 -5.90
CA ILE A 50 10.01 3.29 -7.32
C ILE A 50 8.86 2.30 -7.47
N ILE A 51 8.00 2.53 -8.46
CA ILE A 51 6.91 1.61 -8.82
C ILE A 51 7.34 0.87 -10.08
N ALA A 52 7.30 -0.45 -10.03
CA ALA A 52 7.55 -1.31 -11.18
C ALA A 52 6.40 -2.31 -11.31
N ALA A 53 6.11 -2.69 -12.54
CA ALA A 53 5.13 -3.72 -12.88
C ALA A 53 5.76 -4.67 -13.92
N PRO A 54 5.35 -5.95 -13.97
CA PRO A 54 5.87 -6.91 -14.95
C PRO A 54 5.36 -6.62 -16.38
N THR A 55 4.31 -5.79 -16.52
CA THR A 55 3.69 -5.37 -17.79
C THR A 55 3.40 -3.87 -17.76
N GLY A 56 3.29 -3.25 -18.94
CA GLY A 56 3.05 -1.79 -19.09
C GLY A 56 1.58 -1.36 -19.22
N ILE A 57 0.65 -2.31 -19.11
CA ILE A 57 -0.81 -2.09 -19.04
C ILE A 57 -1.25 -2.23 -17.58
#